data_AF-A0AAT9HIE1-F1
#
_entry.id   AF-A0AAT9HIE1-F1
#
_cell.length_a   1.000
_cell.length_b   1.000
_cell.length_c   1.000
_cell.angle_alpha   90.00
_cell.angle_beta   90.00
_cell.angle_gamma   90.00
#
_symmetry.space_group_name_H-M   'P 1'
#
loop_
_entity.id
_entity.type
_entity.pdbx_description
1 polymer ?
#
loop_
_entity_poly.entity_id
_entity_poly.type
_entity_poly.pdbx_seq_one_letter_code
_entity_poly.pdbx_strand_id
1 'polypeptide(L)'
;MSKEQLMANVVRAALVQATWTGDTESMLAKHEEHAREAARRGARVIGFQEVFNAPTSARSRIPGTTAGPSPCPTGRPSAGCGNWPARPAW
;
A
#
# COMPACT_ATOMS: atom_id res chain seq x y z
N MET A 1 7.56 -30.32 -1.51
CA MET A 1 7.25 -29.85 -0.13
C MET A 1 5.79 -30.12 0.15
N SER A 2 5.46 -30.76 1.27
CA SER A 2 4.05 -30.98 1.65
C SER A 2 3.40 -29.67 2.11
N LYS A 3 2.08 -29.63 2.11
CA LYS A 3 1.29 -28.50 2.61
C LYS A 3 1.53 -28.27 4.11
N GLU A 4 1.78 -29.32 4.89
CA GLU A 4 2.19 -29.16 6.30
C GLU A 4 3.55 -28.44 6.42
N GLN A 5 4.51 -28.79 5.56
CA GLN A 5 5.82 -28.13 5.56
C GLN A 5 5.72 -26.63 5.20
N LEU A 6 4.80 -26.27 4.29
CA LEU A 6 4.54 -24.87 3.95
C LEU A 6 3.90 -24.13 5.12
N MET A 7 2.91 -24.72 5.78
CA MET A 7 2.23 -24.13 6.95
C MET A 7 3.19 -23.90 8.13
N ALA A 8 4.16 -24.80 8.33
CA ALA A 8 5.21 -24.62 9.34
C ALA A 8 6.07 -23.36 9.10
N ASN A 9 6.11 -22.86 7.86
CA ASN A 9 6.87 -21.68 7.45
C ASN A 9 5.97 -20.46 7.14
N VAL A 10 4.67 -20.51 7.41
CA VAL A 10 3.77 -19.36 7.18
C VAL A 10 3.97 -18.31 8.26
N VAL A 11 4.40 -17.12 7.85
CA VAL A 11 4.52 -15.94 8.70
C VAL A 11 3.37 -14.99 8.39
N ARG A 12 2.63 -14.58 9.43
CA ARG A 12 1.65 -13.50 9.29
C ARG A 12 2.37 -12.15 9.24
N ALA A 13 2.12 -11.38 8.21
CA ALA A 13 2.60 -10.02 8.06
C ALA A 13 1.42 -9.03 8.00
N ALA A 14 1.66 -7.80 8.41
CA ALA A 14 0.73 -6.68 8.29
C ALA A 14 1.32 -5.60 7.36
N LEU A 15 0.48 -5.00 6.52
CA LEU A 15 0.83 -3.84 5.70
C LEU A 15 -0.10 -2.69 6.08
N VAL A 16 0.48 -1.53 6.34
CA VAL A 16 -0.24 -0.34 6.80
C VAL A 16 -0.12 0.77 5.76
N GLN A 17 -1.28 1.27 5.34
CA GLN A 17 -1.40 2.49 4.54
C GLN A 17 -2.18 3.52 5.35
N ALA A 18 -1.58 4.68 5.60
CA ALA A 18 -2.13 5.70 6.47
C ALA A 18 -2.04 7.09 5.80
N THR A 19 -3.14 7.84 5.82
CA THR A 19 -3.11 9.24 5.42
C THR A 19 -2.30 10.07 6.42
N TRP A 20 -1.43 10.96 5.90
CA TRP A 20 -0.64 11.94 6.66
C TRP A 20 -1.55 12.75 7.59
N THR A 21 -1.23 12.79 8.88
CA THR A 21 -2.04 13.47 9.91
C THR A 21 -1.84 14.98 9.92
N GLY A 22 -0.72 15.48 9.40
CA GLY A 22 -0.38 16.90 9.42
C GLY A 22 1.00 17.16 10.02
N ASP A 23 1.40 16.33 10.98
CA ASP A 23 2.66 16.41 11.71
C ASP A 23 3.27 15.01 11.97
N THR A 24 4.58 14.99 12.24
CA THR A 24 5.33 13.76 12.45
C THR A 24 4.93 13.02 13.73
N GLU A 25 4.68 13.72 14.83
CA GLU A 25 4.39 13.11 16.13
C GLU A 25 3.08 12.31 16.09
N SER A 26 2.02 12.92 15.55
CA SER A 26 0.73 12.27 15.35
C SER A 26 0.82 11.10 14.36
N MET A 27 1.67 11.19 13.34
CA MET A 27 1.91 10.06 12.44
C MET A 27 2.60 8.90 13.13
N LEU A 28 3.63 9.17 13.94
CA LEU A 28 4.33 8.14 14.70
C LEU A 28 3.37 7.44 15.67
N ALA A 29 2.60 8.21 16.44
CA ALA A 29 1.60 7.66 17.36
C ALA A 29 0.60 6.73 16.65
N LYS A 30 0.11 7.12 15.47
CA LYS A 30 -0.77 6.29 14.64
C LYS A 30 -0.10 4.99 14.18
N HIS A 31 1.18 5.05 13.79
CA HIS A 31 1.93 3.87 13.34
C HIS A 31 2.25 2.92 14.49
N GLU A 32 2.52 3.45 15.68
CA GLU A 32 2.66 2.66 16.90
C GLU A 32 1.38 1.92 17.27
N GLU A 33 0.22 2.57 17.18
CA GLU A 33 -1.07 1.92 17.41
C GLU A 33 -1.29 0.76 16.41
N HIS A 34 -1.02 1.00 15.12
CA HIS A 34 -1.09 -0.05 14.11
C HIS A 34 -0.11 -1.20 14.36
N ALA A 35 1.11 -0.92 14.84
CA ALA A 35 2.07 -1.95 15.21
C ALA A 35 1.58 -2.81 16.38
N ARG A 36 1.04 -2.18 17.43
CA ARG A 36 0.45 -2.89 18.58
C ARG A 36 -0.73 -3.74 18.14
N GLU A 37 -1.61 -3.20 17.29
CA GLU A 37 -2.76 -3.95 16.78
C GLU A 37 -2.36 -5.12 15.87
N ALA A 38 -1.38 -4.93 14.99
CA ALA A 38 -0.85 -6.00 14.17
C ALA A 38 -0.27 -7.14 15.03
N ALA A 39 0.47 -6.81 16.09
CA ALA A 39 0.97 -7.78 17.04
C ALA A 39 -0.16 -8.52 17.76
N ARG A 40 -1.22 -7.81 18.22
CA ARG A 40 -2.43 -8.44 18.80
C ARG A 40 -3.11 -9.41 17.82
N ARG A 41 -3.05 -9.13 16.52
CA ARG A 41 -3.58 -10.00 15.44
C ARG A 41 -2.61 -11.13 15.04
N GLY A 42 -1.47 -11.26 15.71
CA GLY A 42 -0.48 -12.30 15.47
C GLY A 42 0.44 -12.05 14.27
N ALA A 43 0.51 -10.81 13.77
CA ALA A 43 1.52 -10.44 12.78
C ALA A 43 2.91 -10.43 13.44
N ARG A 44 3.88 -11.03 12.75
CA ARG A 44 5.29 -11.10 13.15
C ARG A 44 6.14 -10.04 12.46
N VAL A 45 5.65 -9.53 11.34
CA VAL A 45 6.29 -8.49 10.52
C VAL A 45 5.25 -7.43 10.20
N ILE A 46 5.65 -6.17 10.25
CA ILE A 46 4.82 -5.04 9.83
C ILE A 46 5.59 -4.18 8.83
N GLY A 47 4.93 -3.80 7.75
CA GLY A 47 5.45 -2.87 6.74
C GLY A 47 4.62 -1.58 6.73
N PHE A 48 5.32 -0.45 6.62
CA PHE A 48 4.72 0.89 6.50
C PHE A 48 4.96 1.46 5.11
N GLN A 49 4.14 2.44 4.72
CA GLN A 49 4.36 3.20 3.49
C GLN A 49 5.73 3.90 3.50
N GLU A 50 6.28 4.12 2.31
CA GLU A 50 7.51 4.91 2.14
C GLU A 50 7.31 6.33 2.69
N VAL A 51 8.31 6.82 3.44
CA VAL A 51 8.26 8.12 4.14
C VAL A 51 7.02 8.23 5.04
N PHE A 52 6.84 7.27 5.96
CA PHE A 52 5.70 7.24 6.87
C PHE A 52 5.70 8.35 7.94
N ASN A 53 6.85 8.96 8.21
CA ASN A 53 7.07 9.95 9.28
C ASN A 53 7.14 11.40 8.79
N ALA A 54 6.98 11.65 7.48
CA ALA A 54 7.01 12.97 6.89
C ALA A 54 5.98 13.09 5.75
N PRO A 55 5.56 14.31 5.36
CA PRO A 55 4.64 14.47 4.25
C PRO A 55 5.27 13.97 2.95
N THR A 56 4.60 13.04 2.28
CA THR A 56 5.00 12.62 0.94
C THR A 56 4.64 13.70 -0.07
N SER A 57 5.66 14.36 -0.61
CA SER A 57 5.58 15.52 -1.52
C SER A 57 4.80 15.27 -2.83
N ALA A 58 4.33 14.04 -3.09
CA ALA A 58 3.71 13.63 -4.35
C ALA A 58 2.20 13.92 -4.48
N ARG A 59 1.55 14.55 -3.48
CA ARG A 59 0.11 14.91 -3.55
C ARG A 59 -0.14 16.40 -3.83
N SER A 60 0.84 17.18 -4.28
CA SER A 60 0.50 18.45 -4.92
C SER A 60 0.02 18.16 -6.34
N ARG A 61 -1.26 17.76 -6.46
CA ARG A 61 -1.94 17.90 -7.76
C ARG A 61 -1.95 19.40 -8.07
N ILE A 62 -1.19 19.82 -9.07
CA ILE A 62 -1.27 21.18 -9.60
C ILE A 62 -2.74 21.41 -9.98
N PRO A 63 -3.45 22.37 -9.36
CA PRO A 63 -4.79 22.71 -9.78
C PRO A 63 -4.71 23.30 -11.20
N GLY A 64 -5.34 22.64 -12.18
CA GLY A 64 -5.42 23.16 -13.56
C GLY A 64 -5.10 22.15 -14.66
N THR A 65 -4.41 21.04 -14.38
CA THR A 65 -4.19 20.00 -15.40
C THR A 65 -5.40 19.10 -15.50
N THR A 66 -6.37 19.49 -16.34
CA THR A 66 -7.41 18.57 -16.83
C THR A 66 -6.82 17.78 -18.00
N ALA A 67 -5.84 16.93 -17.73
CA ALA A 67 -5.51 15.88 -18.68
C ALA A 67 -6.61 14.82 -18.52
N GLY A 68 -7.70 14.97 -19.29
CA GLY A 68 -8.67 13.90 -19.46
C GLY A 68 -7.95 12.62 -19.91
N PRO A 69 -8.43 11.43 -19.53
CA PRO A 69 -7.80 10.19 -19.96
C PRO A 69 -7.71 10.19 -21.49
N SER A 70 -6.50 10.00 -22.02
CA SER A 70 -6.31 9.75 -23.45
C SER A 70 -7.22 8.59 -23.84
N PRO A 71 -8.10 8.74 -24.84
CA PRO A 71 -9.02 7.69 -25.20
C PRO A 71 -8.22 6.45 -25.64
N CYS A 72 -8.57 5.30 -25.06
CA CYS A 72 -8.05 4.02 -25.50
C CYS A 72 -8.27 3.91 -27.02
N PRO A 73 -7.22 3.65 -27.83
CA PRO A 73 -7.42 3.44 -29.25
C PRO A 73 -8.25 2.15 -29.40
N THR A 74 -9.50 2.34 -29.83
CA THR A 74 -10.47 1.34 -30.31
C THR A 74 -11.10 0.37 -29.30
N GLY A 75 -12.19 0.81 -28.66
CA GLY A 75 -13.52 0.18 -28.71
C GLY A 75 -13.77 -1.24 -28.17
N ARG A 76 -14.06 -1.37 -26.86
CA ARG A 76 -15.34 -1.85 -26.26
C ARG A 76 -15.24 -1.80 -24.72
N PRO A 77 -16.27 -1.37 -23.97
CA PRO A 77 -16.16 -1.13 -22.53
C PRO A 77 -16.59 -2.34 -21.69
N SER A 78 -15.70 -2.84 -20.84
CA SER A 78 -16.07 -3.49 -19.57
C SER A 78 -14.82 -3.85 -18.76
N ALA A 79 -14.86 -3.51 -17.48
CA ALA A 79 -13.91 -3.81 -16.40
C ALA A 79 -12.59 -3.02 -16.46
N GLY A 80 -12.35 -2.27 -15.37
CA GLY A 80 -11.27 -1.32 -15.22
C GLY A 80 -9.88 -1.91 -15.41
N CYS A 81 -9.13 -1.33 -16.35
CA CYS A 81 -7.72 -1.57 -16.54
C CYS A 81 -6.90 -0.95 -15.40
N GLY A 82 -6.51 -1.76 -14.42
CA GLY A 82 -5.18 -1.65 -13.80
C GLY A 82 -4.22 -2.51 -14.62
N ASN A 83 -3.36 -1.90 -15.43
CA ASN A 83 -2.35 -2.60 -16.21
C ASN A 83 -0.96 -2.31 -15.65
N TRP A 84 -0.55 -3.10 -14.65
CA TRP A 84 0.86 -3.28 -14.35
C TRP A 84 1.41 -4.33 -15.31
N PRO A 85 2.51 -4.06 -16.05
CA PRO A 85 3.14 -5.09 -16.84
C PRO A 85 3.59 -6.21 -15.89
N ALA A 86 3.12 -7.42 -16.18
CA ALA A 86 3.54 -8.64 -15.50
C ALA A 86 5.08 -8.76 -15.59
N ARG A 87 5.77 -8.31 -14.54
CA ARG A 87 7.18 -8.61 -14.32
C ARG A 87 7.23 -9.91 -13.52
N PRO A 88 8.10 -10.87 -13.87
CA PRO A 88 8.22 -12.11 -13.11
C PRO A 88 8.61 -11.76 -11.68
N ALA A 89 7.82 -12.26 -10.73
CA ALA A 89 8.11 -12.18 -9.31
C ALA A 89 9.46 -12.86 -9.05
N TRP A 90 10.46 -12.06 -8.72
CA TRP A 90 11.56 -12.48 -7.85
C TRP A 90 11.22 -11.95 -6.46
#